data_AF-A0A9E0FL27-F1
#
_entry.id   AF-A0A9E0FL27-F1
#
_cell.length_a   1.000
_cell.length_b   1.000
_cell.length_c   1.000
_cell.angle_alpha   90.00
_cell.angle_beta   90.00
_cell.angle_gamma   90.00
#
_symmetry.space_group_name_H-M   'P 1'
#
loop_
_entity.id
_entity.type
_entity.pdbx_description
1 polymer ?
#
loop_
_entity_poly.entity_id
_entity_poly.type
_entity_poly.pdbx_seq_one_letter_code
_entity_poly.pdbx_strand_id
1 'polypeptide(L)'
;MFNLKRAVTTAALALAVGMGLGAPAAYASYMAAGTIFVWPNLTVRFTNPTGKRIITFPDPGADASVVMSQGVTFDRTLKTARVALAAADTGGGVISWANPETTAIIVTRLTLDATTASTGACTLDAGVTPTSATTSADNLIDGLDVNAAAGVFDNVENQGTNGKASGKIAVGKWLTVSRASGAAAGLVGYAYITYLRI
;
A
#
# COMPACT_ATOMS: atom_id res chain seq x y z
N MET A 1 60.55 18.02 -9.72
CA MET A 1 59.52 17.29 -10.49
C MET A 1 59.37 15.91 -9.90
N PHE A 2 58.35 15.67 -9.07
CA PHE A 2 57.80 14.34 -8.77
C PHE A 2 56.37 14.53 -8.25
N ASN A 3 55.50 13.64 -8.66
CA ASN A 3 54.04 13.73 -8.65
C ASN A 3 53.47 12.67 -7.67
N LEU A 4 52.17 12.81 -7.36
CA LEU A 4 51.22 11.74 -7.00
C LEU A 4 50.83 11.47 -5.51
N LYS A 5 49.61 11.93 -5.20
CA LYS A 5 48.44 11.23 -4.58
C LYS A 5 48.47 10.70 -3.12
N ARG A 6 47.41 11.16 -2.42
CA ARG A 6 46.43 10.47 -1.53
C ARG A 6 46.60 10.52 -0.01
N ALA A 7 45.59 11.20 0.58
CA ALA A 7 44.76 10.86 1.74
C ALA A 7 45.40 10.82 3.13
N VAL A 8 44.72 11.41 4.12
CA VAL A 8 44.16 10.73 5.31
C VAL A 8 43.77 11.78 6.39
N THR A 9 42.45 11.91 6.55
CA THR A 9 41.65 12.11 7.78
C THR A 9 42.03 13.10 8.90
N THR A 10 41.04 13.92 9.23
CA THR A 10 40.47 14.17 10.58
C THR A 10 41.38 13.96 11.79
N ALA A 11 41.74 15.07 12.45
CA ALA A 11 42.00 15.10 13.89
C ALA A 11 41.57 16.46 14.44
N ALA A 12 40.42 16.48 15.11
CA ALA A 12 40.09 17.51 16.08
C ALA A 12 41.02 17.32 17.28
N LEU A 13 41.80 18.36 17.63
CA LEU A 13 42.56 18.40 18.87
C LEU A 13 42.00 19.51 19.76
N ALA A 14 41.69 19.11 20.99
CA ALA A 14 40.86 19.77 21.99
C ALA A 14 41.45 21.05 22.59
N LEU A 15 40.68 21.77 23.42
CA LEU A 15 40.83 21.74 24.90
C LEU A 15 40.05 22.92 25.53
N ALA A 16 39.06 22.61 26.36
CA ALA A 16 38.59 23.55 27.39
C ALA A 16 38.40 22.77 28.69
N VAL A 17 39.53 22.47 29.34
CA VAL A 17 39.56 22.05 30.74
C VAL A 17 39.46 23.31 31.59
N GLY A 18 38.37 23.36 32.37
CA GLY A 18 38.13 24.09 33.60
C GLY A 18 38.85 25.40 33.88
N MET A 19 38.11 26.50 33.92
CA MET A 19 38.18 27.50 35.00
C MET A 19 36.77 28.09 35.21
N GLY A 20 36.35 28.23 36.46
CA GLY A 20 35.04 28.76 36.84
C GLY A 20 34.93 30.29 36.75
N LEU A 21 33.67 30.74 36.91
CA LEU A 21 33.18 32.11 37.18
C LEU A 21 32.97 33.05 35.97
N GLY A 22 31.69 33.41 35.72
CA GLY A 22 31.31 34.81 35.45
C GLY A 22 30.80 35.23 34.06
N ALA A 23 29.59 34.80 33.67
CA ALA A 23 28.63 35.49 32.77
C ALA A 23 29.10 35.90 31.33
N PRO A 24 28.21 36.41 30.45
CA PRO A 24 27.74 35.69 29.27
C PRO A 24 28.28 36.32 27.97
N ALA A 25 29.13 35.60 27.24
CA ALA A 25 29.56 36.03 25.92
C ALA A 25 29.63 34.84 24.94
N ALA A 26 28.65 34.82 24.04
CA ALA A 26 28.76 34.30 22.69
C ALA A 26 29.43 32.92 22.52
N TYR A 27 28.67 31.84 22.76
CA TYR A 27 28.92 30.57 22.09
C TYR A 27 28.49 30.67 20.61
N ALA A 28 29.20 31.49 19.84
CA ALA A 28 29.10 31.50 18.39
C ALA A 28 29.84 30.26 17.84
N SER A 29 29.21 29.09 18.01
CA SER A 29 29.64 27.90 17.30
C SER A 29 29.04 27.96 15.90
N TYR A 30 29.88 28.31 14.90
CA TYR A 30 29.58 28.00 13.51
C TYR A 30 29.44 26.48 13.40
N MET A 31 28.21 25.99 13.47
CA MET A 31 27.91 24.57 13.33
C MET A 31 27.31 24.33 11.94
N ALA A 32 27.93 23.42 11.20
CA ALA A 32 27.51 22.98 9.88
C ALA A 32 26.03 22.56 9.87
N ALA A 33 25.40 22.65 8.69
CA ALA A 33 24.03 22.20 8.45
C ALA A 33 23.81 20.80 9.08
N GLY A 34 22.86 20.70 10.01
CA GLY A 34 22.45 19.42 10.62
C GLY A 34 22.79 19.19 12.10
N THR A 35 23.22 20.21 12.86
CA THR A 35 23.44 20.02 14.31
C THR A 35 22.16 20.20 15.13
N ILE A 36 21.90 19.22 16.01
CA ILE A 36 20.82 19.19 16.99
C ILE A 36 21.44 19.53 18.34
N PHE A 37 20.94 20.58 19.00
CA PHE A 37 21.36 20.95 20.34
C PHE A 37 20.28 20.52 21.34
N VAL A 38 20.67 19.74 22.34
CA VAL A 38 19.78 19.20 23.37
C VAL A 38 20.30 19.67 24.73
N TRP A 39 19.82 20.82 25.22
CA TRP A 39 19.60 21.18 26.64
C TRP A 39 19.29 22.69 26.80
N PRO A 40 18.40 23.15 27.71
CA PRO A 40 17.35 22.41 28.41
C PRO A 40 16.14 22.08 27.52
N ASN A 41 16.12 22.61 26.28
CA ASN A 41 15.08 22.32 25.29
C ASN A 41 15.72 21.68 24.05
N LEU A 42 14.98 20.78 23.40
CA LEU A 42 15.33 20.31 22.06
C LEU A 42 14.96 21.41 21.05
N THR A 43 15.97 22.04 20.46
CA THR A 43 15.75 23.00 19.37
C THR A 43 16.15 22.35 18.05
N VAL A 44 15.17 22.07 17.20
CA VAL A 44 15.44 21.58 15.85
C VAL A 44 15.38 22.77 14.87
N ARG A 45 16.48 23.00 14.15
CA ARG A 45 16.59 24.09 13.18
C ARG A 45 16.50 23.53 11.76
N PHE A 46 15.43 23.87 11.05
CA PHE A 46 15.33 23.61 9.61
C PHE A 46 15.78 24.84 8.86
N THR A 47 16.81 24.68 8.03
CA THR A 47 17.20 25.71 7.07
C THR A 47 16.51 25.38 5.75
N ASN A 48 15.43 26.08 5.44
CA ASN A 48 14.81 26.09 4.12
C ASN A 48 15.37 27.30 3.35
N PRO A 49 15.71 27.21 2.05
CA PRO A 49 16.13 28.35 1.23
C PRO A 49 15.17 29.55 1.24
N THR A 50 13.88 29.37 1.60
CA THR A 50 12.88 30.45 1.67
C THR A 50 12.54 30.95 3.08
N GLY A 51 13.19 30.45 4.13
CA GLY A 51 13.00 30.98 5.49
C GLY A 51 13.34 30.01 6.62
N LYS A 52 13.56 30.56 7.82
CA LYS A 52 13.88 29.80 9.04
C LYS A 52 12.60 29.44 9.80
N ARG A 53 12.29 28.14 9.95
CA ARG A 53 11.28 27.66 10.91
C ARG A 53 11.97 27.06 12.12
N ILE A 54 11.62 27.55 13.32
CA ILE A 54 12.12 27.04 14.60
C ILE A 54 10.94 26.38 15.30
N ILE A 55 11.03 25.08 15.55
CA ILE A 55 10.08 24.34 16.39
C ILE A 55 10.81 24.03 17.70
N THR A 56 10.25 24.50 18.81
CA THR A 56 10.80 24.29 20.15
C THR A 56 9.87 23.35 20.89
N PHE A 57 10.40 22.23 21.37
CA PHE A 57 9.68 21.32 22.25
C PHE A 57 10.13 21.61 23.69
N PRO A 58 9.26 22.14 24.56
CA PRO A 58 9.61 22.32 25.96
C PRO A 58 9.75 20.94 26.63
N ASP A 59 10.92 20.68 27.22
CA ASP A 59 11.30 19.45 27.94
C ASP A 59 10.69 18.15 27.37
N PRO A 60 11.30 17.57 26.32
CA PRO A 60 10.66 16.45 25.66
C PRO A 60 10.87 15.12 26.42
N GLY A 61 11.51 15.15 27.61
CA GLY A 61 11.92 13.96 28.34
C GLY A 61 13.13 13.27 27.71
N ALA A 62 13.75 12.33 28.44
CA ALA A 62 14.96 11.63 28.02
C ALA A 62 14.78 10.78 26.73
N ASP A 63 13.54 10.42 26.41
CA ASP A 63 13.21 9.47 25.34
C ASP A 63 12.53 10.12 24.11
N ALA A 64 12.66 11.43 23.96
CA ALA A 64 12.03 12.15 22.86
C ALA A 64 12.61 11.78 21.49
N SER A 65 11.82 11.11 20.66
CA SER A 65 12.12 10.96 19.23
C SER A 65 11.34 11.96 18.39
N VAL A 66 12.02 12.83 17.66
CA VAL A 66 11.40 13.65 16.62
C VAL A 66 11.54 12.92 15.29
N VAL A 67 10.43 12.36 14.80
CA VAL A 67 10.36 11.72 13.48
C VAL A 67 9.78 12.72 12.49
N MET A 68 10.53 13.06 11.44
CA MET A 68 10.02 13.85 10.33
C MET A 68 9.76 12.95 9.14
N SER A 69 8.48 12.66 8.88
CA SER A 69 8.09 12.04 7.61
C SER A 69 7.97 13.12 6.54
N GLN A 70 8.77 12.99 5.48
CA GLN A 70 8.59 13.77 4.26
C GLN A 70 7.37 13.20 3.52
N GLY A 71 6.20 13.84 3.65
CA GLY A 71 5.12 13.85 2.63
C GLY A 71 4.51 12.53 2.12
N VAL A 72 4.88 11.36 2.64
CA VAL A 72 4.25 10.08 2.28
C VAL A 72 3.27 9.70 3.37
N THR A 73 2.02 10.08 3.20
CA THR A 73 0.92 9.49 3.96
C THR A 73 0.68 8.09 3.40
N PHE A 74 0.91 7.04 4.21
CA PHE A 74 0.63 5.65 3.82
C PHE A 74 -0.89 5.34 3.88
N ASP A 75 -1.72 6.13 3.21
CA ASP A 75 -3.16 5.83 3.09
C ASP A 75 -3.43 4.74 2.02
N ARG A 76 -2.42 4.42 1.19
CA ARG A 76 -2.47 3.30 0.24
C ARG A 76 -2.19 1.96 0.94
N THR A 77 -3.01 1.63 1.94
CA THR A 77 -2.98 0.31 2.59
C THR A 77 -3.58 -0.72 1.63
N LEU A 78 -2.83 -1.80 1.38
CA LEU A 78 -3.35 -2.95 0.66
C LEU A 78 -4.36 -3.67 1.56
N LYS A 79 -5.58 -3.86 1.08
CA LYS A 79 -6.66 -4.54 1.80
C LYS A 79 -7.08 -5.80 1.04
N THR A 80 -7.59 -6.79 1.77
CA THR A 80 -8.15 -8.00 1.18
C THR A 80 -9.55 -8.26 1.73
N ALA A 81 -10.54 -8.34 0.87
CA ALA A 81 -11.89 -8.78 1.21
C ALA A 81 -12.05 -10.28 0.90
N ARG A 82 -12.70 -11.03 1.78
CA ARG A 82 -13.06 -12.44 1.55
C ARG A 82 -14.57 -12.56 1.34
N VAL A 83 -14.99 -13.18 0.23
CA VAL A 83 -16.41 -13.35 -0.12
C VAL A 83 -16.67 -14.82 -0.46
N ALA A 84 -17.73 -15.42 0.07
CA ALA A 84 -18.08 -16.79 -0.27
C ALA A 84 -18.59 -16.89 -1.72
N LEU A 85 -18.23 -17.97 -2.42
CA LEU A 85 -18.78 -18.27 -3.74
C LEU A 85 -20.21 -18.80 -3.59
N ALA A 86 -21.12 -18.32 -4.43
CA ALA A 86 -22.47 -18.86 -4.54
C ALA A 86 -22.62 -19.69 -5.83
N ALA A 87 -23.36 -20.79 -5.74
CA ALA A 87 -23.73 -21.60 -6.89
C ALA A 87 -24.98 -21.01 -7.58
N ALA A 88 -24.84 -19.85 -8.23
CA ALA A 88 -25.94 -19.18 -8.93
C ALA A 88 -25.56 -18.73 -10.34
N ASP A 89 -26.47 -18.99 -11.29
CA ASP A 89 -26.20 -18.93 -12.73
C ASP A 89 -26.61 -17.60 -13.40
N THR A 90 -26.95 -16.59 -12.60
CA THR A 90 -27.25 -15.22 -13.05
C THR A 90 -25.98 -14.38 -13.14
N GLY A 91 -26.01 -13.27 -13.88
CA GLY A 91 -24.92 -12.29 -13.84
C GLY A 91 -24.70 -11.76 -12.42
N GLY A 92 -23.43 -11.69 -11.99
CA GLY A 92 -23.03 -11.43 -10.60
C GLY A 92 -23.55 -12.45 -9.57
N GLY A 93 -24.07 -13.60 -10.03
CA GLY A 93 -24.67 -14.61 -9.17
C GLY A 93 -23.67 -15.34 -8.29
N VAL A 94 -22.45 -15.59 -8.80
CA VAL A 94 -21.40 -16.28 -8.04
C VAL A 94 -20.81 -15.35 -6.99
N ILE A 95 -20.52 -14.10 -7.39
CA ILE A 95 -20.13 -13.02 -6.49
C ILE A 95 -20.68 -11.70 -7.00
N SER A 96 -21.20 -10.90 -6.08
CA SER A 96 -21.43 -9.48 -6.29
C SER A 96 -20.87 -8.69 -5.11
N TRP A 97 -19.80 -7.94 -5.35
CA TRP A 97 -19.11 -7.18 -4.31
C TRP A 97 -18.99 -5.72 -4.72
N ALA A 98 -19.64 -4.84 -3.96
CA ALA A 98 -19.49 -3.40 -4.13
C ALA A 98 -18.21 -2.91 -3.46
N ASN A 99 -17.54 -1.94 -4.08
CA ASN A 99 -16.47 -1.19 -3.43
C ASN A 99 -16.99 -0.55 -2.12
N PRO A 100 -16.49 -0.95 -0.93
CA PRO A 100 -16.95 -0.46 0.36
C PRO A 100 -16.30 0.87 0.74
N GLU A 101 -15.29 1.31 0.00
CA GLU A 101 -14.55 2.53 0.28
C GLU A 101 -15.32 3.76 -0.21
N THR A 102 -15.08 4.90 0.44
CA THR A 102 -15.63 6.20 0.03
C THR A 102 -14.87 6.82 -1.15
N THR A 103 -13.81 6.17 -1.63
CA THR A 103 -13.04 6.57 -2.82
C THR A 103 -12.92 5.41 -3.80
N ALA A 104 -12.37 5.68 -4.99
CA ALA A 104 -12.11 4.62 -5.95
C ALA A 104 -11.02 3.67 -5.40
N ILE A 105 -11.02 2.44 -5.90
CA ILE A 105 -10.01 1.45 -5.58
C ILE A 105 -9.43 0.84 -6.86
N ILE A 106 -8.24 0.26 -6.73
CA ILE A 106 -7.64 -0.60 -7.75
C ILE A 106 -7.59 -2.00 -7.16
N VAL A 107 -8.35 -2.92 -7.74
CA VAL A 107 -8.18 -4.36 -7.49
C VAL A 107 -6.91 -4.78 -8.17
N THR A 108 -5.95 -5.26 -7.37
CA THR A 108 -4.63 -5.71 -7.82
C THR A 108 -4.55 -7.22 -7.92
N ARG A 109 -5.44 -7.95 -7.22
CA ARG A 109 -5.58 -9.39 -7.37
C ARG A 109 -6.99 -9.85 -7.02
N LEU A 110 -7.58 -10.65 -7.87
CA LEU A 110 -8.75 -11.46 -7.59
C LEU A 110 -8.29 -12.91 -7.58
N THR A 111 -8.44 -13.59 -6.44
CA THR A 111 -8.12 -15.00 -6.29
C THR A 111 -9.39 -15.77 -5.97
N LEU A 112 -9.69 -16.82 -6.72
CA LEU A 112 -10.79 -17.74 -6.48
C LEU A 112 -10.21 -19.04 -5.91
N ASP A 113 -10.55 -19.33 -4.67
CA ASP A 113 -10.21 -20.56 -3.95
C ASP A 113 -11.44 -21.46 -3.96
N ALA A 114 -11.56 -22.29 -5.00
CA ALA A 114 -12.64 -23.24 -5.17
C ALA A 114 -12.31 -24.52 -4.39
N THR A 115 -12.93 -24.71 -3.23
CA THR A 115 -12.75 -25.91 -2.40
C THR A 115 -13.53 -27.12 -2.92
N THR A 116 -14.60 -26.87 -3.68
CA THR A 116 -15.40 -27.89 -4.37
C THR A 116 -15.66 -27.43 -5.79
N ALA A 117 -15.31 -28.27 -6.78
CA ALA A 117 -15.58 -28.01 -8.19
C ALA A 117 -17.09 -28.02 -8.47
N SER A 118 -17.52 -27.36 -9.54
CA SER A 118 -18.90 -27.49 -10.02
C SER A 118 -19.20 -28.93 -10.42
N THR A 119 -20.44 -29.39 -10.24
CA THR A 119 -20.85 -30.78 -10.54
C THR A 119 -20.98 -31.08 -12.03
N GLY A 120 -21.05 -30.04 -12.86
CA GLY A 120 -21.03 -30.14 -14.31
C GLY A 120 -20.13 -29.06 -14.91
N ALA A 121 -19.96 -29.10 -16.23
CA ALA A 121 -19.19 -28.10 -16.96
C ALA A 121 -19.62 -26.69 -16.52
N CYS A 122 -18.65 -25.86 -16.15
CA CYS A 122 -18.89 -24.49 -15.74
C CYS A 122 -17.64 -23.66 -16.01
N THR A 123 -17.83 -22.54 -16.68
CA THR A 123 -16.80 -21.52 -16.77
C THR A 123 -17.27 -20.25 -16.09
N LEU A 124 -16.34 -19.53 -15.44
CA LEU A 124 -16.60 -18.28 -14.75
C LEU A 124 -15.93 -17.11 -15.46
N ASP A 125 -16.68 -16.02 -15.57
CA ASP A 125 -16.14 -14.70 -15.92
C ASP A 125 -16.13 -13.84 -14.67
N ALA A 126 -15.05 -13.09 -14.48
CA ALA A 126 -14.95 -12.10 -13.43
C ALA A 126 -14.49 -10.76 -13.98
N GLY A 127 -15.07 -9.69 -13.45
CA GLY A 127 -14.70 -8.36 -13.90
C GLY A 127 -15.29 -7.26 -13.06
N VAL A 128 -14.84 -6.04 -13.37
CA VAL A 128 -15.35 -4.81 -12.80
C VAL A 128 -16.38 -4.20 -13.74
N THR A 129 -17.49 -3.71 -13.18
CA THR A 129 -18.58 -3.11 -13.97
C THR A 129 -19.16 -1.86 -13.30
N PRO A 130 -19.39 -0.77 -14.06
CA PRO A 130 -20.06 0.43 -13.56
C PRO A 130 -21.59 0.29 -13.55
N THR A 131 -22.15 -0.77 -14.15
CA THR A 131 -23.57 -0.87 -14.50
C THR A 131 -24.42 -1.33 -13.31
N SER A 132 -24.26 -2.57 -12.86
CA SER A 132 -25.04 -3.12 -11.74
C SER A 132 -24.35 -4.33 -11.10
N ALA A 133 -24.84 -4.69 -9.91
CA ALA A 133 -24.49 -5.91 -9.17
C ALA A 133 -24.75 -7.22 -9.94
N THR A 134 -25.60 -7.17 -10.98
CA THR A 134 -26.06 -8.33 -11.76
C THR A 134 -25.50 -8.36 -13.17
N THR A 135 -24.62 -7.42 -13.51
CA THR A 135 -23.99 -7.36 -14.83
C THR A 135 -22.79 -8.31 -14.87
N SER A 136 -22.76 -9.21 -15.86
CA SER A 136 -21.56 -10.03 -16.11
C SER A 136 -20.43 -9.16 -16.66
N ALA A 137 -19.20 -9.43 -16.23
CA ALA A 137 -17.99 -8.79 -16.71
C ALA A 137 -16.86 -9.82 -16.72
N ASP A 138 -15.95 -9.69 -17.69
CA ASP A 138 -14.91 -10.65 -18.06
C ASP A 138 -13.50 -10.00 -18.11
N ASN A 139 -13.39 -8.77 -17.60
CA ASN A 139 -12.19 -7.95 -17.75
C ASN A 139 -11.11 -8.18 -16.66
N LEU A 140 -11.30 -9.17 -15.77
CA LEU A 140 -10.28 -9.67 -14.84
C LEU A 140 -9.97 -11.14 -15.09
N ILE A 141 -11.01 -11.98 -15.19
CA ILE A 141 -10.93 -13.40 -15.56
C ILE A 141 -11.98 -13.65 -16.64
N ASP A 142 -11.58 -14.38 -17.68
CA ASP A 142 -12.40 -14.71 -18.84
C ASP A 142 -12.39 -16.21 -19.10
N GLY A 143 -13.53 -16.87 -18.86
CA GLY A 143 -13.73 -18.28 -19.18
C GLY A 143 -12.98 -19.28 -18.29
N LEU A 144 -12.77 -18.99 -17.00
CA LEU A 144 -12.10 -19.92 -16.08
C LEU A 144 -12.92 -21.19 -15.87
N ASP A 145 -12.39 -22.36 -16.22
CA ASP A 145 -13.00 -23.66 -15.93
C ASP A 145 -12.89 -24.00 -14.44
N VAL A 146 -14.05 -24.16 -13.78
CA VAL A 146 -14.17 -24.56 -12.36
C VAL A 146 -14.78 -25.95 -12.17
N ASN A 147 -14.92 -26.71 -13.26
CA ASN A 147 -15.33 -28.11 -13.23
C ASN A 147 -14.13 -29.07 -13.20
N ALA A 148 -12.99 -28.67 -13.78
CA ALA A 148 -11.82 -29.54 -13.92
C ALA A 148 -11.31 -30.09 -12.57
N ALA A 149 -11.23 -29.26 -11.54
CA ALA A 149 -10.89 -29.65 -10.16
C ALA A 149 -11.15 -28.50 -9.18
N ALA A 150 -11.17 -28.81 -7.88
CA ALA A 150 -10.94 -27.83 -6.83
C ALA A 150 -9.52 -27.23 -6.99
N GLY A 151 -9.35 -25.95 -6.69
CA GLY A 151 -8.10 -25.26 -6.93
C GLY A 151 -8.13 -23.78 -6.59
N VAL A 152 -6.95 -23.17 -6.64
CA VAL A 152 -6.75 -21.74 -6.49
C VAL A 152 -6.42 -21.14 -7.85
N PHE A 153 -7.18 -20.13 -8.24
CA PHE A 153 -7.06 -19.46 -9.53
C PHE A 153 -7.00 -17.96 -9.33
N ASP A 154 -6.35 -17.23 -10.23
CA ASP A 154 -6.32 -15.77 -10.14
C ASP A 154 -6.31 -15.06 -11.48
N ASN A 155 -6.55 -13.75 -11.41
CA ASN A 155 -6.62 -12.84 -12.55
C ASN A 155 -5.24 -12.47 -13.15
N VAL A 156 -4.17 -13.18 -12.80
CA VAL A 156 -2.83 -12.98 -13.39
C VAL A 156 -2.41 -14.23 -14.14
N GLU A 157 -2.52 -15.41 -13.52
CA GLU A 157 -2.12 -16.68 -14.11
C GLU A 157 -3.25 -17.34 -14.90
N ASN A 158 -4.51 -17.08 -14.52
CA ASN A 158 -5.70 -17.70 -15.10
C ASN A 158 -6.65 -16.66 -15.73
N GLN A 159 -6.12 -15.52 -16.17
CA GLN A 159 -6.93 -14.38 -16.62
C GLN A 159 -7.76 -14.66 -17.90
N GLY A 160 -7.38 -15.63 -18.73
CA GLY A 160 -8.04 -15.86 -20.01
C GLY A 160 -7.70 -14.81 -21.07
N THR A 161 -8.54 -14.67 -22.10
CA THR A 161 -8.23 -13.82 -23.26
C THR A 161 -8.45 -12.33 -22.95
N ASN A 162 -9.58 -12.00 -22.31
CA ASN A 162 -9.97 -10.63 -21.99
C ASN A 162 -9.57 -10.17 -20.57
N GLY A 163 -9.05 -11.10 -19.76
CA GLY A 163 -8.68 -10.81 -18.38
C GLY A 163 -7.50 -9.86 -18.24
N LYS A 164 -7.47 -9.18 -17.10
CA LYS A 164 -6.46 -8.19 -16.75
C LYS A 164 -5.95 -8.44 -15.35
N ALA A 165 -4.65 -8.19 -15.15
CA ALA A 165 -4.02 -8.23 -13.85
C ALA A 165 -4.57 -7.20 -12.84
N SER A 166 -5.29 -6.17 -13.29
CA SER A 166 -5.90 -5.18 -12.39
C SER A 166 -7.16 -4.53 -12.97
N GLY A 167 -8.01 -4.03 -12.07
CA GLY A 167 -9.26 -3.35 -12.43
C GLY A 167 -9.57 -2.21 -11.46
N LYS A 168 -9.87 -1.02 -12.01
CA LYS A 168 -10.30 0.13 -11.22
C LYS A 168 -11.81 0.05 -10.97
N ILE A 169 -12.22 0.22 -9.71
CA ILE A 169 -13.63 0.25 -9.31
C ILE A 169 -13.92 1.62 -8.69
N ALA A 170 -14.90 2.33 -9.23
CA ALA A 170 -15.37 3.59 -8.64
C ALA A 170 -16.22 3.33 -7.37
N VAL A 171 -16.51 4.38 -6.60
CA VAL A 171 -17.35 4.27 -5.40
C VAL A 171 -18.73 3.73 -5.77
N GLY A 172 -19.22 2.75 -5.00
CA GLY A 172 -20.53 2.13 -5.21
C GLY A 172 -20.64 1.31 -6.51
N LYS A 173 -19.51 1.01 -7.17
CA LYS A 173 -19.46 0.12 -8.35
C LYS A 173 -18.98 -1.27 -7.96
N TRP A 174 -19.08 -2.19 -8.90
CA TRP A 174 -19.14 -3.62 -8.59
C TRP A 174 -17.97 -4.37 -9.20
N LEU A 175 -17.44 -5.33 -8.44
CA LEU A 175 -16.80 -6.52 -8.97
C LEU A 175 -17.85 -7.63 -9.00
N THR A 176 -17.99 -8.28 -10.15
CA THR A 176 -18.90 -9.41 -10.31
C THR A 176 -18.13 -10.64 -10.75
N VAL A 177 -18.56 -11.80 -10.26
CA VAL A 177 -18.20 -13.11 -10.79
C VAL A 177 -19.48 -13.77 -11.24
N SER A 178 -19.51 -14.23 -12.48
CA SER A 178 -20.69 -14.77 -13.14
C SER A 178 -20.36 -16.09 -13.79
N ARG A 179 -21.36 -16.96 -13.86
CA ARG A 179 -21.30 -18.11 -14.75
C ARG A 179 -21.29 -17.61 -16.20
N ALA A 180 -20.22 -17.91 -16.92
CA ALA A 180 -20.05 -17.61 -18.33
C ALA A 180 -20.70 -18.67 -19.21
N SER A 181 -20.47 -19.95 -18.87
CA SER A 181 -21.10 -21.09 -19.53
C SER A 181 -21.37 -22.23 -18.55
N GLY A 182 -22.24 -23.18 -18.95
CA GLY A 182 -22.56 -24.34 -18.13
C GLY A 182 -23.41 -24.01 -16.90
N ALA A 183 -23.13 -24.63 -15.75
CA ALA A 183 -23.87 -24.43 -14.49
C ALA A 183 -22.95 -24.44 -13.26
N ALA A 184 -23.06 -23.43 -12.40
CA ALA A 184 -22.25 -23.27 -11.19
C ALA A 184 -22.70 -24.17 -10.02
N ALA A 185 -23.68 -25.05 -10.24
CA ALA A 185 -24.18 -25.98 -9.23
C ALA A 185 -23.03 -26.77 -8.58
N GLY A 186 -23.05 -26.86 -7.25
CA GLY A 186 -22.04 -27.58 -6.46
C GLY A 186 -20.72 -26.84 -6.24
N LEU A 187 -20.49 -25.70 -6.90
CA LEU A 187 -19.32 -24.86 -6.64
C LEU A 187 -19.36 -24.33 -5.20
N VAL A 188 -18.27 -24.54 -4.47
CA VAL A 188 -18.07 -24.01 -3.11
C VAL A 188 -16.66 -23.46 -2.99
N GLY A 189 -16.50 -22.35 -2.28
CA GLY A 189 -15.20 -21.74 -2.03
C GLY A 189 -15.28 -20.30 -1.58
N TYR A 190 -14.18 -19.57 -1.75
CA TYR A 190 -14.09 -18.14 -1.46
C TYR A 190 -13.37 -17.39 -2.58
N ALA A 191 -13.70 -16.11 -2.75
CA ALA A 191 -12.83 -15.16 -3.43
C ALA A 191 -12.11 -14.27 -2.44
N TYR A 192 -10.86 -13.97 -2.75
CA TYR A 192 -10.03 -12.98 -2.08
C TYR A 192 -9.79 -11.82 -3.04
N ILE A 193 -10.35 -10.66 -2.72
CA ILE A 193 -10.25 -9.44 -3.51
C ILE A 193 -9.23 -8.54 -2.83
N THR A 194 -8.02 -8.47 -3.40
CA THR A 194 -6.93 -7.65 -2.90
C THR A 194 -6.89 -6.33 -3.66
N TYR A 195 -6.93 -5.20 -2.94
CA TYR A 195 -7.09 -3.88 -3.54
C TYR A 195 -6.36 -2.77 -2.78
N LEU A 196 -6.08 -1.68 -3.52
CA LEU A 196 -5.51 -0.43 -3.03
C LEU A 196 -6.56 0.68 -3.09
N ARG A 197 -6.68 1.46 -2.02
CA ARG A 197 -7.43 2.72 -2.04
C ARG A 197 -6.66 3.79 -2.82
N ILE A 198 -7.35 4.58 -3.64
CA ILE A 198 -6.79 5.69 -4.41
C ILE A 198 -7.58 6.98 -4.24
#